data_AF-A0A958BXP6-F1
#
_entry.id   AF-A0A958BXP6-F1
#
_cell.length_a   1.000
_cell.length_b   1.000
_cell.length_c   1.000
_cell.angle_alpha   90.00
_cell.angle_beta   90.00
_cell.angle_gamma   90.00
#
_symmetry.space_group_name_H-M   'P 1'
#
loop_
_entity.id
_entity.type
_entity.pdbx_description
1 polymer ?
#
loop_
_entity_poly.entity_id
_entity_poly.type
_entity_poly.pdbx_seq_one_letter_code
_entity_poly.pdbx_strand_id
1 'polypeptide(L)'
;MDLTSFPIIDHHAHPLLKPEATADPVGFRQWFTESTDPTIHAEHVPNSLFFRTGLRWLAELLDCEPTLDAYLAARAVQPYDDWCRRLFTEANISLLLCDYGYTGPLAYAHSEMQGLLPCRV
;
A
#
# COMPACT_ATOMS: atom_id res chain seq x y z
N MET A 1 -27.97 4.80 -0.87
CA MET A 1 -27.65 3.60 -0.06
C MET A 1 -26.31 3.86 0.58
N ASP A 2 -26.21 3.71 1.90
CA ASP A 2 -24.93 3.80 2.60
C ASP A 2 -24.29 2.40 2.60
N LEU A 3 -23.06 2.31 2.10
CA LEU A 3 -22.31 1.05 2.02
C LEU A 3 -21.13 1.01 3.01
N THR A 4 -20.89 2.08 3.76
CA THR A 4 -19.66 2.25 4.55
C THR A 4 -19.54 1.27 5.71
N SER A 5 -20.65 0.73 6.20
CA SER A 5 -20.67 -0.25 7.29
C SER A 5 -20.44 -1.69 6.85
N PHE A 6 -20.50 -2.00 5.55
CA PHE A 6 -20.28 -3.37 5.08
C PHE A 6 -18.79 -3.70 5.10
N PRO A 7 -18.38 -4.77 5.80
CA PRO A 7 -16.99 -5.18 5.80
C PRO A 7 -16.58 -5.69 4.42
N ILE A 8 -15.38 -5.31 3.99
CA ILE A 8 -14.77 -5.76 2.74
C ILE A 8 -14.21 -7.17 2.97
N ILE A 9 -14.48 -8.03 2.00
CA ILE A 9 -13.75 -9.28 1.77
C ILE A 9 -12.92 -9.03 0.52
N ASP A 10 -11.62 -8.84 0.69
CA ASP A 10 -10.71 -8.76 -0.43
C ASP A 10 -10.35 -10.19 -0.85
N HIS A 11 -11.00 -10.65 -1.90
CA HIS A 11 -10.93 -12.03 -2.34
C HIS A 11 -9.70 -12.34 -3.21
N HIS A 12 -8.89 -11.33 -3.55
CA HIS A 12 -7.65 -11.51 -4.29
C HIS A 12 -6.67 -10.36 -4.05
N ALA A 13 -5.66 -10.63 -3.24
CA ALA A 13 -4.55 -9.73 -2.99
C ALA A 13 -3.22 -10.47 -3.00
N HIS A 14 -2.13 -9.73 -2.86
CA HIS A 14 -0.79 -10.28 -2.67
C HIS A 14 -0.26 -9.96 -1.27
N PRO A 15 0.77 -10.68 -0.79
CA PRO A 15 1.38 -10.38 0.48
C PRO A 15 1.97 -8.97 0.49
N LEU A 16 1.86 -8.28 1.63
CA LEU A 16 2.52 -7.00 1.79
C LEU A 16 4.03 -7.16 1.68
N LEU A 17 4.69 -6.09 1.24
CA LEU A 17 6.14 -6.01 1.20
C LEU A 17 6.68 -5.37 2.47
N LYS A 18 7.82 -5.86 2.94
CA LYS A 18 8.56 -5.26 4.05
C LYS A 18 8.97 -3.81 3.73
N PRO A 19 9.12 -2.94 4.76
CA PRO A 19 9.34 -1.50 4.56
C PRO A 19 10.49 -1.15 3.62
N GLU A 20 11.53 -2.01 3.57
CA GLU A 20 12.72 -1.81 2.74
C GLU A 20 12.38 -1.78 1.24
N ALA A 21 11.26 -2.38 0.81
CA ALA A 21 10.83 -2.40 -0.58
C ALA A 21 10.32 -1.03 -1.09
N THR A 22 10.01 -0.08 -0.19
CA THR A 22 9.36 1.19 -0.55
C THR A 22 10.13 2.42 -0.05
N ALA A 23 11.42 2.26 0.27
CA ALA A 23 12.21 3.29 0.93
C ALA A 23 12.64 4.44 0.00
N ASP A 24 12.64 4.25 -1.32
CA ASP A 24 13.04 5.28 -2.28
C ASP A 24 11.87 5.76 -3.18
N PRO A 25 11.90 7.01 -3.69
CA PRO A 25 10.82 7.58 -4.49
C PRO A 25 10.53 6.86 -5.82
N VAL A 26 11.54 6.27 -6.47
CA VAL A 26 11.35 5.56 -7.75
C VAL A 26 10.74 4.19 -7.47
N GLY A 27 11.24 3.50 -6.46
CA GLY A 27 10.67 2.26 -5.93
C GLY A 27 9.24 2.44 -5.45
N PHE A 28 8.86 3.60 -4.90
CA PHE A 28 7.45 3.85 -4.56
C PHE A 28 6.56 3.96 -5.81
N ARG A 29 7.04 4.58 -6.89
CA ARG A 29 6.28 4.75 -8.14
C ARG A 29 6.01 3.43 -8.84
N GLN A 30 6.89 2.44 -8.70
CA GLN A 30 6.72 1.14 -9.34
C GLN A 30 5.39 0.45 -8.95
N TRP A 31 4.85 0.75 -7.77
CA TRP A 31 3.59 0.17 -7.28
C TRP A 31 2.33 0.73 -7.95
N PHE A 32 2.49 1.69 -8.86
CA PHE A 32 1.39 2.31 -9.59
C PHE A 32 1.34 1.88 -11.06
N THR A 33 2.09 0.84 -11.45
CA THR A 33 2.11 0.32 -12.82
C THR A 33 2.57 -1.14 -12.85
N GLU A 34 2.13 -1.90 -13.86
CA GLU A 34 2.63 -3.25 -14.16
C GLU A 34 3.93 -3.24 -15.00
N SER A 35 4.39 -2.06 -15.45
CA SER A 35 5.61 -1.96 -16.24
C SER A 35 6.84 -2.24 -15.38
N THR A 36 7.82 -2.95 -15.92
CA THR A 36 9.15 -3.10 -15.31
C THR A 36 10.17 -2.11 -15.86
N ASP A 37 9.78 -1.22 -16.77
CA ASP A 37 10.67 -0.25 -17.42
C ASP A 37 10.98 0.94 -16.48
N PRO A 38 12.26 1.18 -16.12
CA PRO A 38 12.65 2.29 -15.26
C PRO A 38 12.25 3.67 -15.79
N THR A 39 12.20 3.87 -17.11
CA THR A 39 11.75 5.12 -17.72
C THR A 39 10.25 5.34 -17.45
N ILE A 40 9.45 4.28 -17.47
CA ILE A 40 8.03 4.35 -17.12
C ILE A 40 7.86 4.78 -15.66
N HIS A 41 8.63 4.21 -14.74
CA HIS A 41 8.59 4.59 -13.32
C HIS A 41 9.01 6.04 -13.08
N ALA A 42 10.10 6.46 -13.72
CA ALA A 42 10.68 7.78 -13.51
C ALA A 42 9.84 8.90 -14.13
N GLU A 43 9.36 8.71 -15.36
CA GLU A 43 8.82 9.80 -16.19
C GLU A 43 7.30 9.68 -16.43
N HIS A 44 6.75 8.47 -16.49
CA HIS A 44 5.36 8.27 -16.92
C HIS A 44 4.38 8.05 -15.77
N VAL A 45 4.76 7.26 -14.74
CA VAL A 45 3.92 7.04 -13.54
C VAL A 45 3.46 8.35 -12.89
N PRO A 46 4.31 9.38 -12.69
CA PRO A 46 3.89 10.63 -12.06
C PRO A 46 2.73 11.35 -12.78
N ASN A 47 2.58 11.08 -14.08
CA ASN A 47 1.54 11.68 -14.91
C ASN A 47 0.23 10.88 -14.92
N SER A 48 0.23 9.65 -14.39
CA SER A 48 -0.96 8.80 -14.35
C SER A 48 -2.01 9.30 -13.36
N LEU A 49 -3.29 9.14 -13.69
CA LEU A 49 -4.39 9.45 -12.78
C LEU A 49 -4.34 8.58 -11.52
N PHE A 50 -3.90 7.32 -11.67
CA PHE A 50 -3.79 6.37 -10.55
C PHE A 50 -2.78 6.86 -9.51
N PHE A 51 -1.57 7.22 -9.94
CA PHE A 51 -0.55 7.77 -9.05
C PHE A 51 -0.99 9.08 -8.40
N ARG A 52 -1.48 10.05 -9.19
CA ARG A 52 -1.86 11.37 -8.67
C ARG A 52 -3.03 11.29 -7.68
N THR A 53 -3.98 10.39 -7.92
CA THR A 53 -5.12 10.17 -7.02
C THR A 53 -4.69 9.45 -5.76
N GLY A 54 -3.92 8.36 -5.90
CA GLY A 54 -3.42 7.60 -4.76
C GLY A 54 -2.53 8.44 -3.85
N LEU A 55 -1.59 9.20 -4.40
CA LEU A 55 -0.74 10.11 -3.63
C LEU A 55 -1.55 11.15 -2.85
N ARG A 56 -2.58 11.74 -3.47
CA ARG A 56 -3.44 12.71 -2.80
C ARG A 56 -4.17 12.06 -1.61
N TRP A 57 -4.79 10.91 -1.79
CA TRP A 57 -5.49 10.21 -0.69
C TRP A 57 -4.54 9.76 0.43
N LEU A 58 -3.36 9.29 0.06
CA LEU A 58 -2.33 8.92 1.02
C LEU A 58 -1.81 10.12 1.83
N ALA A 59 -1.67 11.28 1.19
CA ALA A 59 -1.31 12.53 1.85
C ALA A 59 -2.44 13.05 2.76
N GLU A 60 -3.70 12.95 2.35
CA GLU A 60 -4.87 13.25 3.18
C GLU A 60 -4.90 12.38 4.45
N LEU A 61 -4.59 11.08 4.35
CA LEU A 61 -4.52 10.18 5.51
C LEU A 61 -3.43 10.55 6.53
N LEU A 62 -2.34 11.18 6.07
CA LEU A 62 -1.22 11.60 6.90
C LEU A 62 -1.23 13.10 7.25
N ASP A 63 -2.25 13.84 6.80
CA ASP A 63 -2.36 15.29 6.94
C ASP A 63 -1.07 16.02 6.49
N CYS A 64 -0.57 15.66 5.30
CA CYS A 64 0.62 16.26 4.71
C CYS A 64 0.36 16.83 3.31
N GLU A 65 1.33 17.61 2.80
CA GLU A 65 1.26 18.10 1.42
C GLU A 65 1.16 16.95 0.41
N PRO A 66 0.34 17.06 -0.66
CA PRO A 66 0.13 16.01 -1.65
C PRO A 66 1.29 15.92 -2.68
N THR A 67 2.51 15.85 -2.16
CA THR A 67 3.75 15.63 -2.90
C THR A 67 4.39 14.32 -2.45
N LEU A 68 5.10 13.64 -3.35
CA LEU A 68 5.72 12.35 -3.03
C LEU A 68 6.72 12.48 -1.88
N ASP A 69 7.54 13.52 -1.88
CA ASP A 69 8.56 13.75 -0.85
C ASP A 69 7.93 14.01 0.52
N ALA A 70 6.88 14.84 0.59
CA ALA A 70 6.17 15.10 1.85
C ALA A 70 5.48 13.83 2.37
N TYR A 71 4.82 13.07 1.49
CA TYR A 71 4.21 11.80 1.85
C TYR A 71 5.24 10.79 2.38
N LEU A 72 6.36 10.59 1.68
CA LEU A 72 7.39 9.64 2.11
C LEU A 72 8.02 10.06 3.45
N ALA A 73 8.25 11.36 3.66
CA ALA A 73 8.72 11.88 4.94
C ALA A 73 7.71 11.64 6.08
N ALA A 74 6.42 11.92 5.84
CA ALA A 74 5.35 11.67 6.82
C ALA A 74 5.13 10.17 7.07
N ARG A 75 5.28 9.32 6.06
CA ARG A 75 5.17 7.87 6.16
C ARG A 75 6.33 7.26 6.96
N ALA A 76 7.55 7.78 6.79
CA ALA A 76 8.75 7.26 7.44
C ALA A 76 8.70 7.35 8.97
N VAL A 77 7.93 8.28 9.53
CA VAL A 77 7.76 8.43 10.99
C VAL A 77 6.65 7.54 11.57
N GLN A 78 5.86 6.86 10.73
CA GLN A 78 4.82 5.94 11.17
C GLN A 78 5.41 4.53 11.37
N PRO A 79 5.26 3.92 12.57
CA PRO A 79 5.59 2.50 12.75
C PRO A 79 4.86 1.66 11.70
N TYR A 80 5.58 0.78 11.01
CA TYR A 80 5.03 0.07 9.85
C TYR A 80 3.79 -0.75 10.19
N ASP A 81 3.85 -1.50 11.28
CA ASP A 81 2.74 -2.34 11.72
C ASP A 81 1.50 -1.52 12.10
N ASP A 82 1.69 -0.40 12.80
CA ASP A 82 0.58 0.49 13.19
C ASP A 82 -0.05 1.14 11.97
N TRP A 83 0.75 1.50 10.98
CA TRP A 83 0.28 2.01 9.70
C TRP A 83 -0.56 0.96 8.95
N CYS A 84 -0.08 -0.27 8.83
CA CYS A 84 -0.84 -1.37 8.22
C CYS A 84 -2.16 -1.63 8.95
N ARG A 85 -2.15 -1.69 10.29
CA ARG A 85 -3.37 -1.88 11.09
C ARG A 85 -4.36 -0.75 10.90
N ARG A 86 -3.89 0.49 10.88
CA ARG A 86 -4.72 1.68 10.62
C ARG A 86 -5.41 1.57 9.27
N LEU A 87 -4.65 1.33 8.19
CA LEU A 87 -5.21 1.24 6.83
C LEU A 87 -6.28 0.14 6.71
N PHE A 88 -6.01 -1.06 7.21
CA PHE A 88 -6.96 -2.17 7.15
C PHE A 88 -8.22 -1.94 7.99
N THR A 89 -8.05 -1.32 9.17
CA THR A 89 -9.18 -0.99 10.05
C THR A 89 -10.06 0.10 9.46
N GLU A 90 -9.48 1.20 8.98
CA GLU A 90 -10.22 2.32 8.38
C GLU A 90 -10.89 1.93 7.05
N ALA A 91 -10.28 1.01 6.28
CA ALA A 91 -10.89 0.44 5.08
C ALA A 91 -11.97 -0.62 5.37
N ASN A 92 -12.21 -0.98 6.64
CA ASN A 92 -13.17 -2.01 7.04
C ASN A 92 -12.91 -3.38 6.37
N ILE A 93 -11.64 -3.77 6.21
CA ILE A 93 -11.28 -5.07 5.61
C ILE A 93 -11.31 -6.15 6.70
N SER A 94 -12.16 -7.17 6.51
CA SER A 94 -12.37 -8.24 7.50
C SER A 94 -11.72 -9.57 7.15
N LEU A 95 -11.43 -9.77 5.86
CA LEU A 95 -10.81 -10.96 5.31
C LEU A 95 -9.99 -10.58 4.08
N LEU A 96 -8.77 -11.10 3.99
CA LEU A 96 -7.85 -10.95 2.87
C LEU A 96 -7.46 -12.34 2.37
N LEU A 97 -7.83 -12.70 1.14
CA LEU A 97 -7.36 -13.93 0.50
C LEU A 97 -6.10 -13.61 -0.31
N CYS A 98 -4.94 -14.01 0.21
CA CYS A 98 -3.66 -13.75 -0.41
C CYS A 98 -3.23 -14.86 -1.37
N ASP A 99 -2.86 -14.47 -2.60
CA ASP A 99 -2.11 -15.29 -3.53
C ASP A 99 -0.60 -15.20 -3.22
N TYR A 100 -0.06 -16.26 -2.61
CA TYR A 100 1.36 -16.41 -2.32
C TYR A 100 2.17 -16.96 -3.51
N GLY A 101 1.53 -17.26 -4.64
CA GLY A 101 2.19 -17.67 -5.88
C GLY A 101 2.93 -16.53 -6.58
N TYR A 102 2.50 -15.29 -6.35
CA TYR A 102 3.18 -14.07 -6.77
C TYR A 102 3.85 -13.40 -5.56
N THR A 103 5.16 -13.65 -5.40
CA THR A 103 5.92 -13.26 -4.20
C THR A 103 7.38 -12.96 -4.52
N GLY A 104 8.10 -12.40 -3.54
CA GLY A 104 9.53 -12.08 -3.63
C GLY A 104 10.20 -12.12 -2.25
N PRO A 105 11.54 -11.94 -2.18
CA PRO A 105 12.29 -12.07 -0.92
C PRO A 105 11.90 -11.05 0.15
N LEU A 106 11.27 -9.95 -0.25
CA LEU A 106 10.79 -8.90 0.65
C LEU A 106 9.30 -9.03 0.99
N ALA A 107 8.60 -10.05 0.50
CA ALA A 107 7.20 -10.30 0.85
C ALA A 107 7.09 -10.96 2.23
N TYR A 108 6.04 -10.61 2.98
CA TYR A 108 5.70 -11.30 4.22
C TYR A 108 5.16 -12.72 3.93
N ALA A 109 5.55 -13.69 4.75
CA ALA A 109 4.97 -15.02 4.77
C ALA A 109 3.55 -15.00 5.37
N HIS A 110 2.78 -16.06 5.14
CA HIS A 110 1.40 -16.16 5.63
C HIS A 110 1.26 -15.94 7.15
N SER A 111 2.10 -16.60 7.95
CA SER A 111 2.08 -16.43 9.41
C SER A 111 2.48 -15.02 9.86
N GLU A 112 3.35 -14.34 9.11
CA GLU A 112 3.74 -12.97 9.43
C GLU A 112 2.59 -11.99 9.11
N MET A 113 1.91 -12.18 7.98
CA MET A 113 0.70 -11.43 7.61
C MET A 113 -0.40 -11.57 8.67
N GLN A 114 -0.61 -12.78 9.20
CA GLN A 114 -1.58 -13.04 10.27
C GLN A 114 -1.22 -12.34 11.60
N GLY A 115 0.07 -12.17 11.91
CA GLY A 115 0.51 -11.41 13.08
C GLY A 115 0.47 -9.89 12.88
N LEU A 116 0.60 -9.45 11.63
CA LEU A 116 0.65 -8.03 11.26
C LEU A 116 -0.75 -7.41 11.17
N LEU A 117 -1.67 -8.06 10.45
CA LEU A 117 -2.94 -7.47 10.04
C LEU A 117 -4.06 -7.68 11.06
N PRO A 118 -4.99 -6.71 11.20
CA PRO A 118 -6.10 -6.79 12.16
C PRO A 118 -7.28 -7.62 11.62
N CYS A 119 -7.07 -8.45 10.60
CA CYS A 119 -8.11 -9.20 9.91
C CYS A 119 -7.68 -10.65 9.67
N ARG A 120 -8.60 -11.47 9.17
CA ARG A 120 -8.26 -12.84 8.76
C ARG A 120 -7.48 -12.80 7.45
N VAL A 121 -6.41 -13.59 7.39
CA VAL A 121 -5.59 -13.83 6.20
C VAL A 121 -5.51 -15.33 5.96
#